data_AF-R6X827-F1
#
_entry.id   AF-R6X827-F1
#
_cell.length_a   1.000
_cell.length_b   1.000
_cell.length_c   1.000
_cell.angle_alpha   90.00
_cell.angle_beta   90.00
_cell.angle_gamma   90.00
#
_symmetry.space_group_name_H-M   'P 1'
#
loop_
_entity.id
_entity.type
_entity.pdbx_description
1 polymer ?
#
loop_
_entity_poly.entity_id
_entity_poly.type
_entity_poly.pdbx_seq_one_letter_code
_entity_poly.pdbx_strand_id
1 'polypeptide(L)' 'MRVAAPHRKVKLEVKSGDNVLLSRPLPVAKPSEMIAVEIPVAKFAQIGDEVTVGLVL' A
#
# COMPACT_ATOMS: atom_id res chain seq x y z
N MET A 1 7.35 10.46 -7.25
CA MET A 1 6.97 11.84 -6.93
C MET A 1 6.88 12.01 -5.42
N ARG A 2 7.45 13.07 -4.83
CA ARG A 2 7.19 13.45 -3.43
C ARG A 2 6.17 14.59 -3.43
N VAL A 3 5.06 14.41 -2.72
CA VAL A 3 4.00 15.42 -2.59
C VAL A 3 4.37 16.36 -1.45
N ALA A 4 4.56 17.65 -1.74
CA ALA A 4 4.99 18.63 -0.74
C ALA A 4 3.90 18.97 0.29
N ALA A 5 2.63 18.99 -0.13
CA ALA A 5 1.46 19.28 0.72
C ALA A 5 0.35 18.24 0.47
N PRO A 6 0.43 17.06 1.09
CA PRO A 6 -0.58 16.02 0.90
C PRO A 6 -1.91 16.42 1.53
N HIS A 7 -3.00 16.13 0.83
CA HIS A 7 -4.36 16.38 1.30
C HIS A 7 -4.73 15.46 2.48
N ARG A 8 -4.15 14.26 2.52
CA ARG A 8 -4.23 13.34 3.65
C ARG A 8 -2.96 12.51 3.74
N LYS A 9 -2.42 12.38 4.96
CA LYS A 9 -1.36 11.42 5.25
C LYS A 9 -2.03 10.11 5.63
N VAL A 10 -1.78 9.07 4.84
CA VAL A 10 -2.27 7.72 5.10
C VAL A 10 -1.10 6.74 4.97
N LYS A 11 -1.31 5.50 5.36
CA LYS A 11 -0.39 4.41 5.10
C LYS A 11 -1.06 3.43 4.13
N LEU A 12 -0.31 3.05 3.10
CA LEU A 12 -0.72 2.00 2.18
C LEU A 12 -0.28 0.66 2.76
N GLU A 13 -1.23 -0.24 2.95
CA GLU A 13 -0.97 -1.62 3.34
C GLU A 13 -1.43 -2.59 2.28
N VAL A 14 -0.58 -3.56 1.97
CA VAL A 14 -0.92 -4.74 1.20
C VAL A 14 -0.78 -5.95 2.11
N LYS A 15 -1.87 -6.72 2.22
CA LYS A 15 -1.96 -7.88 3.12
C LYS A 15 -2.43 -9.11 2.38
N SER A 16 -2.08 -10.28 2.90
CA SER A 16 -2.67 -11.57 2.57
C SER A 16 -3.14 -12.19 3.88
N GLY A 17 -4.46 -12.20 4.13
CA GLY A 17 -5.02 -12.44 5.46
C GLY A 17 -4.44 -11.46 6.49
N ASP A 18 -3.87 -12.01 7.57
CA ASP A 18 -3.24 -11.22 8.65
C ASP A 18 -1.79 -10.81 8.36
N ASN A 19 -1.17 -11.35 7.29
CA ASN A 19 0.23 -11.07 6.97
C ASN A 19 0.40 -9.76 6.19
N VAL A 20 1.31 -8.91 6.66
CA VAL A 20 1.65 -7.64 6.00
C VAL A 20 2.76 -7.83 4.97
N LEU A 21 2.37 -7.81 3.70
CA LEU A 21 3.27 -7.93 2.56
C LEU A 21 4.01 -6.61 2.30
N LEU A 22 3.33 -5.47 2.40
CA LEU A 22 3.91 -4.15 2.23
C LEU A 22 3.19 -3.14 3.12
N SER A 23 3.95 -2.27 3.79
CA SER A 23 3.40 -1.16 4.58
C SER A 23 4.29 0.05 4.42
N ARG A 24 3.77 1.14 3.84
CA ARG A 24 4.54 2.38 3.65
C ARG A 24 3.68 3.63 3.79
N PRO A 25 4.24 4.74 4.28
CA PRO A 25 3.57 6.03 4.20
C PRO A 25 3.22 6.37 2.75
N LEU A 26 1.98 6.82 2.54
CA LEU A 26 1.49 7.28 1.25
C LEU A 26 0.88 8.68 1.44
N PRO A 27 1.62 9.75 1.06
CA PRO A 27 1.06 11.10 1.04
C PRO A 27 0.13 11.21 -0.18
N VAL A 28 -1.19 11.15 0.03
CA VAL A 28 -2.18 11.25 -1.06
C VAL A 28 -2.30 12.71 -1.48
N ALA A 29 -1.99 13.00 -2.75
CA ALA A 29 -2.08 14.35 -3.30
C ALA A 29 -3.49 14.68 -3.79
N LYS A 30 -4.16 13.71 -4.44
CA LYS A 30 -5.45 13.94 -5.11
C LYS A 30 -6.32 12.68 -5.18
N PRO A 31 -7.65 12.83 -5.29
CA PRO A 31 -8.54 11.72 -5.62
C PRO A 31 -8.14 11.04 -6.94
N SER A 32 -8.40 9.73 -7.03
CA SER A 32 -8.12 8.91 -8.22
C SER A 32 -6.65 8.87 -8.65
N GLU A 33 -5.73 9.14 -7.72
CA GLU A 33 -4.30 8.91 -7.95
C GLU A 33 -4.03 7.41 -8.12
N MET A 34 -3.40 7.05 -9.24
CA MET A 34 -2.97 5.67 -9.49
C MET A 34 -1.74 5.35 -8.65
N ILE A 35 -1.78 4.22 -7.93
CA ILE A 35 -0.69 3.77 -7.06
C ILE A 35 -0.17 2.44 -7.59
N ALA A 36 1.05 2.45 -8.14
CA ALA A 36 1.77 1.20 -8.42
C ALA A 36 2.36 0.65 -7.10
N VAL A 37 2.21 -0.67 -6.90
CA VAL A 37 2.77 -1.37 -5.76
C VAL A 37 3.58 -2.56 -6.23
N GLU A 38 4.82 -2.62 -5.79
CA GLU A 38 5.72 -3.74 -6.05
C GLU A 38 5.82 -4.59 -4.78
N ILE A 39 5.47 -5.86 -4.89
CA ILE A 39 5.62 -6.82 -3.80
C ILE A 39 6.96 -7.55 -4.00
N PRO A 40 7.88 -7.52 -3.00
CA PRO A 40 9.13 -8.25 -3.10
C PRO A 40 8.90 -9.74 -3.33
N VAL A 41 9.65 -10.35 -4.25
CA VAL A 41 9.54 -11.78 -4.58
C VAL A 41 9.69 -12.67 -3.34
N ALA A 42 10.54 -12.28 -2.39
CA ALA A 42 10.72 -13.01 -1.12
C ALA A 42 9.45 -13.12 -0.27
N LYS A 43 8.46 -12.25 -0.49
CA LYS A 43 7.17 -12.28 0.21
C LYS A 43 6.07 -12.97 -0.61
N PHE A 44 6.37 -13.40 -1.83
CA PHE A 44 5.38 -14.06 -2.71
C PHE A 44 4.88 -15.37 -2.09
N ALA A 45 5.76 -16.11 -1.41
CA ALA A 45 5.38 -17.34 -0.69
C ALA A 45 4.42 -17.10 0.50
N GLN A 46 4.21 -15.85 0.91
CA GLN A 46 3.30 -15.48 2.00
C GLN A 46 1.90 -15.08 1.46
N ILE A 47 1.73 -15.04 0.14
CA ILE A 47 0.44 -14.79 -0.51
C ILE A 47 -0.36 -16.09 -0.50
N GLY A 48 -1.54 -16.05 0.12
CA GLY A 48 -2.53 -17.12 0.09
C GLY A 48 -3.50 -16.93 -1.07
N ASP A 49 -4.79 -17.12 -0.78
CA ASP A 49 -5.83 -17.09 -1.82
C ASP A 49 -6.13 -15.68 -2.34
N GLU A 50 -5.95 -14.65 -1.51
CA GLU A 50 -6.26 -13.27 -1.86
C GLU A 50 -5.23 -12.26 -1.32
N VAL A 51 -5.23 -11.08 -1.95
CA VAL A 51 -4.45 -9.92 -1.51
C VAL A 51 -5.37 -8.72 -1.37
N THR A 52 -5.34 -8.09 -0.21
CA THR A 52 -6.11 -6.88 0.08
C THR A 52 -5.20 -5.66 0.09
N VAL A 53 -5.62 -4.61 -0.63
CA VAL A 53 -4.93 -3.32 -0.68
C VAL A 53 -5.79 -2.29 0.03
N GLY A 54 -5.23 -1.65 1.06
CA GLY A 54 -5.95 -0.71 1.91
C GLY A 54 -5.18 0.57 2.22
N LEU A 55 -5.92 1.66 2.41
CA LEU A 55 -5.41 2.90 2.99
C LEU A 55 -5.87 2.99 4.45
N VAL A 56 -4.90 2.98 5.36
CA VAL A 56 -5.12 3.09 6.81
C VAL A 56 -4.65 4.46 7.32
N LEU A 57 -5.34 4.94 8.36
CA LEU A 57 -5.07 6.23 9.01
C LEU A 57 -3.95 6.14 10.04
#